data_AF-A0A443RLH8-F1
#
_entry.id   AF-A0A443RLH8-F1
#
_cell.length_a   1.000
_cell.length_b   1.000
_cell.length_c   1.000
_cell.angle_alpha   90.00
_cell.angle_beta   90.00
_cell.angle_gamma   90.00
#
_symmetry.space_group_name_H-M   'P 1'
#
loop_
_entity.id
_entity.type
_entity.pdbx_description
1 polymer ?
#
loop_
_entity_poly.entity_id
_entity_poly.type
_entity_poly.pdbx_seq_one_letter_code
_entity_poly.pdbx_strand_id
1 'polypeptide(L)'
;MFDAHLAIIGSREEHQFLSSKLNHCTRYWVGGLPIARGKMSFVWLDLTPLNYAPWFPGAPNDYEAKCSGLTVDKIFFHDDHCSEAHCLICQKFNENATRIFDEYPKTLIDYIANKMEKDEKLKTNVIQLLKRHKNGSCLKK
;
A
#
# COMPACT_ATOMS: atom_id res chain seq x y z
N MET A 1 -13.69 -14.02 -2.67
CA MET A 1 -12.62 -13.39 -3.47
C MET A 1 -12.79 -11.90 -3.25
N PHE A 2 -11.83 -11.22 -2.62
CA PHE A 2 -12.00 -9.80 -2.29
C PHE A 2 -11.35 -8.96 -3.39
N ASP A 3 -12.18 -8.28 -4.17
CA ASP A 3 -11.76 -7.32 -5.18
C ASP A 3 -11.39 -5.99 -4.50
N ALA A 4 -10.32 -6.01 -3.69
CA ALA A 4 -9.82 -4.83 -2.98
C ALA A 4 -8.31 -4.91 -2.69
N HIS A 5 -7.70 -3.76 -2.46
CA HIS A 5 -6.32 -3.59 -1.98
C HIS A 5 -6.28 -2.58 -0.81
N LEU A 6 -5.13 -2.40 -0.15
CA LEU A 6 -5.00 -1.33 0.86
C LEU A 6 -5.21 0.04 0.21
N ALA A 7 -5.88 0.94 0.93
CA ALA A 7 -6.33 2.19 0.37
C ALA A 7 -5.17 3.11 -0.06
N ILE A 8 -5.39 3.79 -1.18
CA ILE A 8 -4.56 4.88 -1.67
C ILE A 8 -5.22 6.19 -1.23
N ILE A 9 -4.42 7.15 -0.78
CA ILE A 9 -4.91 8.45 -0.32
C ILE A 9 -4.20 9.51 -1.16
N GLY A 10 -4.79 9.84 -2.30
CA GLY A 10 -4.18 10.74 -3.27
C GLY A 10 -4.41 12.22 -2.98
N SER A 11 -5.32 12.53 -2.05
CA SER A 11 -5.77 13.91 -1.82
C SER A 11 -6.15 14.21 -0.38
N ARG A 12 -6.20 15.51 -0.07
CA ARG A 12 -6.68 16.01 1.22
C ARG A 12 -8.14 15.65 1.46
N GLU A 13 -8.95 15.72 0.42
CA GLU A 13 -10.40 15.45 0.47
C GLU A 13 -10.66 13.99 0.83
N GLU A 14 -9.90 13.06 0.24
CA GLU A 14 -9.97 11.64 0.59
C GLU A 14 -9.52 11.37 2.03
N HIS A 15 -8.45 12.03 2.48
CA HIS A 15 -7.98 11.89 3.85
C HIS A 15 -9.01 12.42 4.86
N GLN A 16 -9.64 13.56 4.57
CA GLN A 16 -10.72 14.13 5.39
C GLN A 16 -11.95 13.21 5.43
N PHE A 17 -12.35 12.66 4.28
CA PHE A 17 -13.41 11.66 4.22
C PHE A 17 -13.10 10.46 5.12
N LEU A 18 -11.89 9.90 5.00
CA LEU A 18 -11.44 8.79 5.83
C LEU A 18 -11.44 9.17 7.30
N SER A 19 -10.85 10.30 7.68
CA SER A 19 -10.78 10.81 9.05
C SER A 19 -12.12 10.79 9.78
N SER A 20 -13.22 11.11 9.08
CA SER A 20 -14.58 11.06 9.62
C SER A 20 -15.08 9.64 9.98
N LYS A 21 -14.44 8.60 9.42
CA LYS A 21 -14.79 7.18 9.56
C LYS A 21 -13.81 6.40 10.45
N LEU A 22 -12.62 6.92 10.72
CA LEU A 22 -11.59 6.25 11.51
C LEU A 22 -11.87 6.37 13.01
N ASN A 23 -12.72 5.52 13.59
CA ASN A 23 -13.07 5.57 15.01
C ASN A 23 -12.78 4.26 15.78
N HIS A 24 -12.40 3.18 15.10
CA HIS A 24 -12.23 1.87 15.71
C HIS A 24 -10.82 1.62 16.27
N CYS A 25 -9.80 2.17 15.60
CA CYS A 25 -8.39 1.95 15.90
C CYS A 25 -7.65 3.28 15.88
N THR A 26 -6.50 3.34 16.54
CA THR A 26 -5.64 4.53 16.62
C THR A 26 -4.87 4.77 15.33
N ARG A 27 -4.38 3.70 14.71
CA ARG A 27 -3.66 3.72 13.42
C ARG A 27 -4.23 2.69 12.46
N TYR A 28 -4.04 2.98 11.18
CA TYR A 28 -4.49 2.14 10.09
C TYR A 28 -3.42 2.00 9.01
N TRP A 29 -3.12 0.78 8.60
CA TRP A 29 -2.30 0.50 7.43
C TRP A 29 -3.02 0.92 6.15
N VAL A 30 -2.24 1.54 5.26
CA VAL A 30 -2.66 1.98 3.92
C VAL A 30 -1.66 1.48 2.86
N GLY A 31 -1.97 1.69 1.58
CA GLY A 31 -1.24 1.14 0.44
C GLY A 31 0.10 1.82 0.13
N GLY A 32 0.81 2.36 1.12
CA GLY A 32 2.13 2.95 0.89
C GLY A 32 3.22 1.86 0.87
N LEU A 33 4.03 1.83 -0.19
CA LEU A 33 5.16 0.94 -0.36
C LEU A 33 6.48 1.71 -0.19
N PRO A 34 7.39 1.28 0.70
CA PRO A 34 8.71 1.90 0.80
C PRO A 34 9.53 1.61 -0.47
N ILE A 35 10.15 2.64 -1.05
CA ILE A 35 10.90 2.52 -2.32
C ILE A 35 12.30 1.92 -2.07
N ALA A 36 12.90 2.20 -0.92
CA ALA A 36 14.19 1.65 -0.53
C ALA A 36 14.34 1.63 0.99
N ARG A 37 15.06 0.63 1.51
CA ARG A 37 15.48 0.60 2.93
C ARG A 37 16.34 1.84 3.23
N GLY A 38 16.13 2.46 4.39
CA GLY A 38 16.87 3.66 4.76
C GLY A 38 16.45 4.95 4.07
N LYS A 39 15.39 4.94 3.24
CA LYS A 39 14.89 6.16 2.59
C LYS A 39 13.50 6.53 3.07
N MET A 40 13.32 7.82 3.32
CA MET A 40 12.06 8.50 3.65
C MET A 40 11.15 8.61 2.41
N SER A 41 10.92 7.53 1.67
CA SER A 41 10.21 7.62 0.39
C SER A 41 9.31 6.42 0.17
N PHE A 42 8.03 6.72 -0.04
CA PHE A 42 6.99 5.75 -0.36
C PHE A 42 6.36 6.07 -1.71
N VAL A 43 5.86 5.03 -2.38
CA VAL A 43 4.92 5.12 -3.51
C VAL A 43 3.62 4.44 -3.15
N TRP A 44 2.53 4.82 -3.80
CA TRP A 44 1.28 4.09 -3.65
C TRP A 44 1.31 2.74 -4.37
N LEU A 45 0.39 1.84 -4.00
CA LEU A 45 0.26 0.51 -4.63
C LEU A 45 0.03 0.56 -6.15
N ASP A 46 -0.53 1.65 -6.67
CA ASP A 46 -0.71 1.91 -8.11
C ASP A 46 0.51 2.58 -8.77
N LEU A 47 1.63 2.66 -8.04
CA LEU A 47 2.88 3.34 -8.41
C LEU A 47 2.78 4.85 -8.59
N THR A 48 1.65 5.48 -8.25
CA THR A 48 1.59 6.93 -8.22
C THR A 48 2.47 7.49 -7.08
N PRO A 49 3.08 8.67 -7.27
CA PRO A 49 3.92 9.28 -6.26
C PRO A 49 3.10 9.73 -5.05
N LEU A 50 3.68 9.61 -3.86
CA LEU A 50 3.11 10.12 -2.60
C LEU A 50 3.24 11.65 -2.52
N ASN A 51 2.45 12.37 -3.33
CA ASN A 51 2.49 13.84 -3.38
C ASN A 51 1.76 14.51 -2.21
N TYR A 52 0.72 13.86 -1.70
CA TYR A 52 -0.03 14.30 -0.52
C TYR A 52 0.32 13.38 0.65
N ALA A 53 1.03 13.92 1.64
CA ALA A 53 1.36 13.22 2.88
C ALA A 53 1.55 14.22 4.02
N PRO A 54 0.50 14.53 4.79
CA PRO A 54 0.65 15.31 6.02
C PRO A 54 1.32 14.43 7.07
N TRP A 55 2.64 14.32 7.01
CA TRP A 55 3.41 13.54 7.97
C TRP A 55 3.22 14.08 9.39
N PHE A 56 3.17 13.17 10.36
CA PHE A 56 3.29 13.53 11.75
C PHE A 56 4.62 14.29 11.97
N PRO A 57 4.66 15.35 12.80
CA PRO A 57 5.90 16.08 13.02
C PRO A 57 7.06 15.16 13.44
N GLY A 58 8.14 15.18 12.65
CA GLY A 58 9.30 14.32 12.86
C GLY A 58 9.26 12.99 12.11
N ALA A 59 8.16 12.65 11.43
CA ALA A 59 8.05 11.52 10.52
C ALA A 59 8.34 11.93 9.05
N PRO A 60 8.74 11.00 8.19
CA PRO A 60 9.07 9.60 8.52
C PRO A 60 10.40 9.46 9.28
N ASN A 61 10.47 8.59 10.29
CA ASN A 61 11.64 8.45 11.19
C ASN A 61 12.17 7.02 11.37
N ASP A 62 11.56 6.02 10.74
CA ASP A 62 11.89 4.61 10.93
C ASP A 62 12.78 4.06 9.80
N TYR A 63 13.92 4.73 9.60
CA TYR A 63 14.84 4.50 8.46
C TYR A 63 15.64 3.19 8.57
N GLU A 64 15.91 2.70 9.78
CA GLU A 64 16.73 1.50 10.02
C GLU A 64 15.93 0.20 10.17
N ALA A 65 14.60 0.26 10.20
CA ALA A 65 13.79 -0.92 10.37
C ALA A 65 13.96 -1.93 9.23
N LYS A 66 13.93 -3.21 9.61
CA LYS A 66 13.92 -4.33 8.66
C LYS A 66 12.70 -4.28 7.74
N CYS A 67 11.61 -3.66 8.21
CA CYS A 67 10.36 -3.46 7.47
C CYS A 67 9.60 -2.27 8.08
N SER A 68 9.27 -1.29 7.25
CA SER A 68 8.41 -0.15 7.60
C SER A 68 7.25 -0.06 6.62
N GLY A 69 6.05 0.22 7.11
CA GLY A 69 4.85 0.44 6.30
C GLY A 69 4.28 1.84 6.54
N LEU A 70 3.39 2.28 5.66
CA LEU A 70 2.68 3.54 5.81
C LEU A 70 1.39 3.32 6.61
N THR A 71 1.23 4.07 7.70
CA THR A 71 -0.03 4.15 8.46
C THR A 71 -0.59 5.56 8.46
N VAL A 72 -1.88 5.67 8.79
CA VAL A 72 -2.56 6.94 9.01
C VAL A 72 -3.35 6.90 10.31
N ASP A 73 -3.43 8.04 10.97
CA ASP A 73 -4.48 8.33 11.95
C ASP A 73 -5.53 9.29 11.33
N LYS A 74 -6.30 10.01 12.15
CA LYS A 74 -7.30 10.96 11.68
C LYS A 74 -6.71 12.23 11.02
N ILE A 75 -5.46 12.53 11.28
CA ILE A 75 -4.83 13.83 11.03
C ILE A 75 -3.55 13.65 10.22
N PHE A 76 -2.75 12.63 10.54
CA PHE A 76 -1.38 12.50 10.07
C PHE A 76 -1.07 11.13 9.48
N PHE A 77 -0.04 11.13 8.64
CA PHE A 77 0.63 9.95 8.12
C PHE A 77 1.81 9.62 9.04
N HIS A 78 2.06 8.32 9.21
CA HIS A 78 3.19 7.80 9.98
C HIS A 78 3.84 6.66 9.23
N ASP A 79 5.11 6.42 9.48
CA ASP A 79 5.77 5.16 9.17
C ASP A 79 5.87 4.31 10.44
N ASP A 80 5.55 3.03 10.31
CA ASP A 80 5.53 2.10 11.45
C ASP A 80 6.18 0.77 11.09
N HIS A 81 6.73 0.10 12.10
CA HIS A 81 7.24 -1.24 11.96
C HIS A 81 6.12 -2.21 11.53
N CYS A 82 6.42 -3.05 10.54
CA CYS A 82 5.43 -4.00 10.00
C CYS A 82 4.91 -5.05 11.00
N SER A 83 5.54 -5.17 12.18
CA SER A 83 5.08 -6.04 13.28
C SER A 83 3.99 -5.43 14.13
N GLU A 84 3.74 -4.12 14.01
CA GLU A 84 2.74 -3.43 14.81
C GLU A 84 1.31 -3.83 14.43
N ALA A 85 0.47 -3.96 15.46
CA ALA A 85 -0.93 -4.31 15.29
C ALA A 85 -1.76 -3.05 14.98
N HIS A 86 -2.06 -2.85 13.70
CA HIS A 86 -2.93 -1.76 13.22
C HIS A 86 -4.05 -2.28 12.34
N CYS A 87 -5.13 -1.51 12.25
CA CYS A 87 -6.28 -1.87 11.43
C CYS A 87 -5.99 -1.60 9.95
N LEU A 88 -6.80 -2.16 9.05
CA LEU A 88 -6.59 -2.01 7.61
C LEU A 88 -7.68 -1.14 7.01
N ILE A 89 -7.32 -0.15 6.21
CA ILE A 89 -8.26 0.53 5.31
C ILE A 89 -8.05 -0.07 3.93
N CYS A 90 -9.12 -0.56 3.31
CA CYS A 90 -9.04 -1.13 1.97
C CYS A 90 -9.95 -0.39 1.00
N GLN A 91 -9.49 -0.29 -0.23
CA GLN A 91 -10.15 0.30 -1.37
C GLN A 91 -10.55 -0.82 -2.32
N LYS A 92 -11.82 -0.88 -2.69
CA LYS A 92 -12.27 -1.79 -3.73
C LYS A 92 -11.66 -1.39 -5.07
N PHE A 93 -11.39 -2.38 -5.91
CA PHE A 93 -11.14 -2.09 -7.32
C PHE A 93 -12.39 -1.46 -7.90
N ASN A 94 -12.22 -0.34 -8.61
CA ASN A 94 -13.29 0.16 -9.46
C ASN A 94 -13.39 -0.84 -10.63
N GLU A 95 -14.53 -1.50 -10.78
CA GLU A 95 -14.74 -2.50 -11.85
C GLU A 95 -14.55 -1.92 -13.27
N ASN A 96 -14.63 -0.58 -13.38
CA ASN A 96 -14.38 0.17 -14.61
C ASN A 96 -12.98 0.80 -14.67
N ALA A 97 -12.20 0.77 -13.59
CA ALA A 97 -10.80 1.13 -13.66
C ALA A 97 -10.04 -0.09 -14.17
N THR A 98 -9.30 0.12 -15.26
CA THR A 98 -8.26 -0.78 -15.75
C THR A 98 -7.52 -1.36 -14.54
N ARG A 99 -7.53 -2.69 -14.34
CA ARG A 99 -6.74 -3.28 -13.25
C ARG A 99 -5.30 -2.84 -13.48
N ILE A 100 -4.48 -2.78 -12.43
CA ILE A 100 -3.06 -2.45 -12.58
C ILE A 100 -2.37 -3.33 -13.66
N PHE A 101 -2.87 -4.56 -13.88
CA PHE A 101 -2.43 -5.47 -14.94
C PHE A 101 -3.08 -5.26 -16.33
N ASP A 102 -4.03 -4.34 -16.46
CA ASP A 102 -4.64 -3.98 -17.72
C ASP A 102 -3.99 -2.69 -18.28
N GLU A 103 -3.35 -1.87 -17.43
CA GLU A 103 -2.87 -0.51 -17.74
C GLU A 103 -1.35 -0.39 -17.94
N TYR A 104 -0.57 -1.40 -17.53
CA TYR A 104 0.83 -1.46 -17.93
C TYR A 104 0.93 -1.65 -19.44
N PRO A 105 1.88 -0.97 -20.12
CA PRO A 105 2.14 -1.29 -21.51
C PRO A 105 2.43 -2.80 -21.58
N LYS A 106 1.90 -3.50 -22.58
CA LYS A 106 2.11 -4.95 -22.77
C LYS A 106 3.56 -5.34 -22.47
N THR A 107 4.50 -4.48 -22.88
CA THR A 107 5.94 -4.59 -22.61
C THR A 107 6.36 -4.72 -21.13
N LEU A 108 5.72 -4.06 -20.16
CA LEU A 108 6.09 -4.18 -18.74
C LEU A 108 5.48 -5.43 -18.10
N ILE A 109 4.26 -5.80 -18.48
CA ILE A 109 3.71 -7.10 -18.07
C ILE A 109 4.48 -8.22 -18.72
N ASP A 110 4.77 -8.12 -20.01
CA ASP A 110 5.62 -9.06 -20.73
C ASP A 110 7.01 -9.08 -20.12
N TYR A 111 7.58 -7.95 -19.71
CA TYR A 111 8.89 -7.92 -19.03
C TYR A 111 8.83 -8.62 -17.68
N ILE A 112 7.82 -8.35 -16.86
CA ILE A 112 7.67 -8.98 -15.54
C ILE A 112 7.35 -10.47 -15.71
N ALA A 113 6.47 -10.85 -16.63
CA ALA A 113 6.13 -12.22 -16.96
C ALA A 113 7.36 -12.97 -17.50
N ASN A 114 8.09 -12.41 -18.46
CA ASN A 114 9.36 -12.97 -18.94
C ASN A 114 10.38 -13.09 -17.82
N LYS A 115 10.44 -12.11 -16.90
CA LYS A 115 11.37 -12.16 -15.77
C LYS A 115 10.94 -13.21 -14.76
N MET A 116 9.64 -13.40 -14.53
CA MET A 116 9.10 -14.48 -13.69
C MET A 116 9.29 -15.85 -14.32
N GLU A 117 9.22 -15.98 -15.66
CA GLU A 117 9.57 -17.23 -16.36
C GLU A 117 11.05 -17.58 -16.22
N LYS A 118 11.92 -16.57 -16.19
CA LYS A 118 13.39 -16.75 -16.14
C LYS A 118 13.95 -16.80 -14.72
N ASP A 119 13.22 -16.28 -13.74
CA ASP A 119 13.64 -16.19 -12.34
C ASP A 119 12.60 -16.86 -11.43
N GLU A 120 12.82 -18.16 -11.18
CA GLU A 120 11.96 -18.98 -10.32
C GLU A 120 11.88 -18.47 -8.87
N LYS A 121 12.93 -17.77 -8.40
CA LYS A 121 12.92 -17.16 -7.06
C LYS A 121 11.99 -15.96 -7.04
N LEU A 122 12.07 -15.08 -8.03
CA LEU A 122 11.14 -13.96 -8.20
C LEU A 122 9.69 -14.47 -8.32
N LYS A 123 9.46 -15.46 -9.18
CA LYS A 123 8.14 -16.09 -9.37
C LYS A 123 7.58 -16.65 -8.07
N THR A 124 8.38 -17.41 -7.33
CA THR A 124 7.97 -17.98 -6.05
C THR A 124 7.66 -16.91 -5.03
N ASN A 125 8.48 -15.85 -4.94
CA ASN A 125 8.25 -14.73 -4.02
C ASN A 125 6.97 -13.98 -4.34
N VAL A 126 6.70 -13.69 -5.62
CA VAL A 126 5.47 -13.03 -6.06
C VAL A 126 4.25 -13.91 -5.76
N ILE A 127 4.31 -15.22 -6.04
CA ILE A 127 3.22 -16.15 -5.72
C ILE A 127 2.97 -16.23 -4.21
N GLN A 128 4.03 -16.27 -3.39
CA GLN A 128 3.89 -16.29 -1.93
C GLN A 128 3.32 -14.98 -1.37
N LEU A 129 3.72 -13.84 -1.92
CA LEU A 129 3.17 -12.53 -1.59
C LEU A 129 1.66 -12.49 -1.83
N LEU A 130 1.24 -12.88 -3.04
CA LEU A 130 -0.18 -12.93 -3.45
C LEU A 130 -1.00 -13.90 -2.58
N LYS A 131 -0.43 -15.04 -2.18
CA LYS A 131 -1.09 -16.00 -1.28
C LYS A 131 -1.25 -15.47 0.14
N ARG A 132 -0.26 -14.73 0.68
CA ARG A 132 -0.33 -14.16 2.04
C ARG A 132 -1.44 -13.11 2.19
N HIS A 133 -1.79 -12.40 1.12
CA HIS A 133 -2.75 -11.29 1.17
C HIS A 133 -4.22 -11.74 1.04
N LYS A 134 -4.51 -13.04 0.92
CA LYS A 134 -5.89 -13.56 0.86
C LYS A 134 -6.64 -13.63 2.20
N ASN A 135 -5.97 -13.45 3.35
CA ASN A 135 -6.53 -13.76 4.68
C ASN A 135 -6.74 -12.57 5.64
N GLY A 136 -6.55 -11.31 5.21
CA GLY A 136 -6.81 -10.14 6.05
C GLY A 136 -8.24 -9.61 5.87
N SER A 137 -9.07 -9.60 6.92
CA SER A 137 -10.39 -8.96 6.85
C SER A 137 -10.25 -7.43 6.90
N CYS A 138 -10.58 -6.77 5.80
CA CYS A 138 -10.52 -5.33 5.63
C CYS A 138 -11.79 -4.59 6.07
N LEU A 139 -11.65 -3.37 6.58
CA LEU A 139 -12.72 -2.37 6.59
C LEU A 139 -12.92 -1.84 5.17
N LYS A 140 -14.18 -1.82 4.69
CA LYS A 140 -14.55 -1.50 3.32
C LYS A 140 -14.75 0.01 3.15
N LYS A 141 -14.00 0.62 2.22
CA LYS A 141 -14.33 1.91 1.58
C LYS A 141 -15.07 1.65 0.27
#